data_AF-A0A948ZYB7-F1
#
_entry.id   AF-A0A948ZYB7-F1
#
_cell.length_a   1.000
_cell.length_b   1.000
_cell.length_c   1.000
_cell.angle_alpha   90.00
_cell.angle_beta   90.00
_cell.angle_gamma   90.00
#
_symmetry.space_group_name_H-M   'P 1'
#
loop_
_entity.id
_entity.type
_entity.pdbx_description
1 polymer ?
#
loop_
_entity_poly.entity_id
_entity_poly.type
_entity_poly.pdbx_seq_one_letter_code
_entity_poly.pdbx_strand_id
1 'polypeptide(L)' 'MVPSPAYVVDHGALTRNLHILDSVQQRTGCKILLALKGFAMFRVFPLISGYLKGVCASSPHEARLGREEFRGEV' A
#
# COMPACT_ATOMS: atom_id res chain seq x y z
N MET A 1 6.27 -5.20 -23.65
CA MET A 1 4.83 -5.46 -23.42
C MET A 1 4.70 -6.79 -22.71
N VAL A 2 3.84 -6.90 -21.70
CA VAL A 2 3.60 -8.16 -20.96
C VAL A 2 2.55 -8.97 -21.72
N PRO A 3 2.72 -10.28 -21.94
CA PRO A 3 1.73 -11.10 -22.65
C PRO A 3 0.42 -11.20 -21.84
N SER A 4 -0.71 -11.14 -22.52
CA SER A 4 -2.04 -11.26 -21.92
C SER A 4 -2.43 -12.73 -21.66
N PRO A 5 -3.15 -13.04 -20.56
CA PRO A 5 -3.68 -12.09 -19.57
C PRO A 5 -2.68 -11.74 -18.46
N ALA A 6 -2.65 -10.47 -18.05
CA ALA A 6 -1.83 -10.00 -16.94
C ALA A 6 -2.50 -8.85 -16.18
N TYR A 7 -2.33 -8.81 -14.87
CA TYR A 7 -2.60 -7.62 -14.07
C TYR A 7 -1.35 -6.74 -14.06
N VAL A 8 -1.48 -5.49 -14.51
CA VAL A 8 -0.36 -4.55 -14.61
C VAL A 8 -0.61 -3.38 -13.66
N VAL A 9 0.36 -3.11 -12.79
CA VAL A 9 0.34 -1.94 -11.91
C VAL A 9 1.16 -0.83 -12.57
N ASP A 10 0.51 0.27 -12.92
CA ASP A 10 1.19 1.50 -13.35
C ASP A 10 1.71 2.24 -12.11
N HIS A 11 3.03 2.30 -11.95
CA HIS A 11 3.68 3.00 -10.85
C HIS A 11 3.37 4.51 -10.86
N GLY A 12 3.27 5.14 -12.03
CA GLY A 12 2.94 6.56 -12.12
C GLY A 12 1.52 6.85 -11.64
N ALA A 13 0.55 6.00 -11.99
CA ALA A 13 -0.81 6.10 -11.47
C ALA A 13 -0.88 5.85 -9.96
N LEU A 14 -0.17 4.84 -9.47
CA LEU A 14 -0.09 4.53 -8.05
C LEU A 14 0.53 5.69 -7.25
N THR A 15 1.65 6.26 -7.71
CA THR A 15 2.32 7.39 -7.05
C THR A 15 1.43 8.63 -6.99
N ARG A 16 0.66 8.94 -8.06
CA ARG A 16 -0.31 10.05 -8.03
C ARG A 16 -1.36 9.85 -6.92
N ASN A 17 -1.88 8.65 -6.75
CA ASN A 17 -2.83 8.34 -5.68
C ASN A 17 -2.18 8.47 -4.30
N LEU A 18 -0.95 7.99 -4.14
CA LEU A 18 -0.21 8.10 -2.88
C LEU A 18 0.06 9.54 -2.48
N HIS A 19 0.37 10.43 -3.43
CA HIS A 19 0.51 11.87 -3.15
C HIS A 19 -0.79 12.49 -2.64
N ILE A 20 -1.95 12.09 -3.18
CA ILE A 20 -3.25 12.57 -2.68
C ILE A 20 -3.45 12.13 -1.23
N LEU A 21 -3.23 10.84 -0.94
CA LEU A 21 -3.37 10.31 0.42
C LEU A 21 -2.42 10.98 1.40
N ASP A 22 -1.15 11.16 1.02
CA ASP A 22 -0.19 11.85 1.87
C ASP A 22 -0.57 13.32 2.11
N SER A 23 -1.07 14.03 1.09
CA SER A 23 -1.56 15.40 1.27
C SER A 23 -2.70 15.50 2.31
N VAL A 24 -3.54 14.47 2.40
CA VAL A 24 -4.60 14.40 3.43
C VAL A 24 -3.98 14.20 4.81
N GLN A 25 -3.00 13.31 4.96
CA GLN A 25 -2.25 13.12 6.20
C GLN A 25 -1.60 14.44 6.66
N GLN A 26 -0.92 15.15 5.75
CA GLN A 26 -0.25 16.42 6.08
C GLN A 26 -1.22 17.51 6.54
N ARG A 27 -2.39 17.63 5.90
CA ARG A 27 -3.38 18.66 6.26
C ARG A 27 -4.14 18.36 7.55
N THR A 28 -4.27 17.09 7.93
CA THR A 28 -5.14 16.67 9.03
C THR A 28 -4.40 16.10 10.23
N GLY A 29 -3.12 15.74 10.07
CA GLY A 29 -2.35 15.00 11.07
C GLY A 29 -2.79 13.54 11.23
N CYS A 30 -3.74 13.05 10.42
CA CYS A 30 -4.18 11.66 10.51
C CYS A 30 -3.14 10.68 9.94
N LYS A 31 -3.29 9.40 10.28
CA LYS A 31 -2.54 8.31 9.68
C LYS A 31 -3.44 7.51 8.77
N ILE A 32 -3.00 7.25 7.54
CA ILE A 32 -3.69 6.38 6.60
C ILE A 32 -2.94 5.05 6.52
N LEU A 33 -3.70 3.96 6.62
CA LEU A 33 -3.22 2.59 6.54
C LEU A 33 -3.79 1.91 5.28
N LEU A 34 -3.00 1.03 4.66
CA LEU A 34 -3.41 0.23 3.51
C LEU A 34 -4.23 -0.99 3.96
N ALA A 35 -5.48 -1.12 3.52
CA ALA A 35 -6.29 -2.30 3.82
C ALA A 35 -5.91 -3.49 2.92
N LEU A 36 -5.31 -4.54 3.50
CA LEU A 36 -4.77 -5.68 2.73
C LEU A 36 -5.84 -6.51 2.02
N LYS A 37 -7.06 -6.57 2.58
CA LYS A 37 -8.21 -7.23 1.96
C LYS A 37 -8.54 -6.74 0.54
N GLY A 38 -8.17 -5.49 0.22
CA GLY A 38 -8.45 -4.86 -1.08
C GLY A 38 -7.23 -4.79 -2.01
N PHE A 39 -6.02 -4.78 -1.45
CA PHE A 39 -4.79 -4.69 -2.22
C PHE A 39 -3.61 -5.32 -1.46
N ALA A 40 -3.07 -6.42 -1.99
CA ALA A 40 -1.97 -7.17 -1.37
C ALA A 40 -0.84 -7.54 -2.35
N MET A 41 -0.65 -6.78 -3.43
CA MET A 41 0.47 -6.97 -4.37
C MET A 41 1.79 -6.51 -3.72
N PHE A 42 2.31 -7.31 -2.80
CA PHE A 42 3.37 -6.93 -1.86
C PHE A 42 4.68 -6.46 -2.52
N ARG A 43 4.95 -6.85 -3.77
CA ARG A 43 6.09 -6.35 -4.54
C ARG A 43 6.14 -4.83 -4.70
N VAL A 44 5.00 -4.14 -4.63
CA VAL A 44 4.95 -2.66 -4.70
C VAL A 44 4.87 -1.99 -3.33
N PHE A 45 4.85 -2.74 -2.22
CA PHE A 45 4.80 -2.17 -0.88
C PHE A 45 5.95 -1.20 -0.57
N PRO A 46 7.21 -1.42 -1.02
CA PRO A 46 8.27 -0.45 -0.79
C PRO A 46 7.98 0.96 -1.32
N LEU A 47 7.20 1.07 -2.40
CA LEU A 47 6.73 2.36 -2.91
C LEU A 47 5.63 2.93 -2.00
N ILE A 48 4.66 2.10 -1.60
CA ILE A 48 3.50 2.53 -0.79
C ILE A 48 3.92 2.94 0.63
N SER A 49 4.84 2.19 1.25
CA SER A 49 5.35 2.42 2.61
C SER A 49 6.14 3.72 2.74
N GLY A 50 6.57 4.32 1.63
CA GLY A 50 7.12 5.68 1.62
C GLY A 50 6.10 6.77 1.93
N TYR A 51 4.80 6.48 1.83
CA TYR A 51 3.71 7.45 2.00
C TYR A 51 2.77 7.07 3.16
N LEU A 52 2.24 5.84 3.13
CA LEU A 52 1.26 5.35 4.10
C LEU A 52 1.95 4.80 5.36
N LYS A 53 1.27 4.86 6.51
CA LYS A 53 1.90 4.60 7.82
C LYS A 53 1.91 3.12 8.25
N GLY A 54 1.21 2.28 7.51
CA GLY A 54 1.10 0.85 7.82
C GLY A 54 -0.03 0.19 7.03
N VAL A 55 -0.47 -0.95 7.53
CA VAL A 55 -1.54 -1.75 6.93
C VAL A 55 -2.63 -2.06 7.95
N CYS A 56 -3.85 -2.29 7.46
CA CYS A 56 -4.89 -2.95 8.24
C CYS A 56 -4.97 -4.40 7.79
N ALA A 57 -4.83 -5.32 8.76
CA ALA A 57 -4.97 -6.75 8.57
C ALA A 57 -6.29 -7.28 9.18
N SER A 58 -6.88 -8.26 8.51
CA SER A 58 -8.11 -8.94 8.90
C SER A 58 -7.94 -10.46 9.03
N SER A 59 -6.71 -10.96 8.89
CA SER A 59 -6.33 -12.35 9.16
C SER A 59 -4.87 -12.45 9.66
N PRO A 60 -4.47 -13.55 10.31
CA PRO A 60 -3.07 -13.76 10.71
C PRO A 60 -2.09 -13.73 9.54
N HIS A 61 -2.50 -14.20 8.35
CA HIS A 61 -1.67 -14.17 7.16
C HIS A 61 -1.47 -12.75 6.62
N GLU A 62 -2.51 -11.92 6.66
CA GLU A 62 -2.39 -10.50 6.31
C GLU A 62 -1.49 -9.76 7.31
N ALA A 63 -1.63 -10.03 8.60
CA ALA A 63 -0.77 -9.42 9.63
C ALA A 63 0.70 -9.83 9.43
N ARG A 64 0.95 -11.11 9.13
CA ARG A 64 2.30 -11.60 8.79
C ARG A 64 2.86 -10.91 7.54
N LEU A 65 2.07 -10.82 6.47
CA LEU A 65 2.47 -10.13 5.24
C LEU A 65 2.81 -8.66 5.50
N GLY A 66 1.97 -7.95 6.27
CA GLY A 66 2.22 -6.58 6.69
C GLY A 66 3.55 -6.42 7.43
N ARG A 67 3.85 -7.33 8.35
CA ARG A 67 5.09 -7.33 9.12
C ARG A 67 6.32 -7.58 8.24
N GLU A 68 6.26 -8.57 7.35
CA GLU A 68 7.39 -9.02 6.54
C GLU A 68 7.69 -8.04 5.39
N GLU A 69 6.67 -7.59 4.67
CA GLU A 69 6.81 -6.88 3.39
C GLU A 69 6.57 -5.36 3.47
N PHE A 70 5.71 -4.88 4.39
CA PHE A 70 5.39 -3.45 4.49
C PHE A 70 6.26 -2.71 5.53
N ARG A 71 6.59 -3.38 6.66
CA ARG A 71 7.48 -2.87 7.72
C ARG A 71 7.01 -1.59 8.44
N GLY A 72 5.69 -1.34 8.44
CA GLY A 72 5.04 -0.22 9.15
C GLY A 72 4.21 -0.68 10.34
N GLU A 73 3.21 0.13 10.70
CA GLU A 73 2.14 -0.27 11.64
C GLU A 73 1.35 -1.45 11.06
N VAL A 74 1.01 -2.44 11.89
CA VAL A 74 0.26 -3.66 11.52
C VAL A 74 -0.74 -3.96 12.62
#